data_AF-A0A2E5VMN7-F1
#
_entry.id   AF-A0A2E5VMN7-F1
#
_cell.length_a   1.000
_cell.length_b   1.000
_cell.length_c   1.000
_cell.angle_alpha   90.00
_cell.angle_beta   90.00
_cell.angle_gamma   90.00
#
_symmetry.space_group_name_H-M   'P 1'
#
loop_
_entity.id
_entity.type
_entity.pdbx_description
1 polymer ?
#
loop_
_entity_poly.entity_id
_entity_poly.type
_entity_poly.pdbx_seq_one_letter_code
_entity_poly.pdbx_strand_id
1 'polypeptide(L)'
;MAIFSGTKRRPGQKQLHCERLEDRRLLAGDGVTESLEGDDTLGSPDPLPPLESGSIHGRKWEDFNADGYQDDDEPGLAGVTIYSDRNFDGRIDTVEPHTVTMRDDPETDFDETGLYLLEGLHPGFHMVREIVPEEFRQTFPSLPPGYQPPPWGDASAHVVFVDAGATVEGVDFGNQKIEPASVHGIKWLDKNGNGQRDQHEPGLPGVTIYVDFNRNGMLDDDEPHTRTMEDNPLTDFDETGRYGLN
;
A
#
# COMPACT_ATOMS: atom_id res chain seq x y z
N MET A 1 -6.88 3.29 64.41
CA MET A 1 -8.29 3.65 64.19
C MET A 1 -8.52 3.61 62.69
N ALA A 2 -9.41 2.73 62.24
CA ALA A 2 -9.83 2.52 60.84
C ALA A 2 -10.42 3.84 60.24
N ILE A 3 -10.78 4.03 58.96
CA ILE A 3 -11.67 3.22 58.12
C ILE A 3 -11.57 3.67 56.63
N PHE A 4 -11.26 2.72 55.73
CA PHE A 4 -11.73 2.45 54.35
C PHE A 4 -11.62 3.49 53.21
N SER A 5 -10.94 3.08 52.13
CA SER A 5 -11.14 3.57 50.76
C SER A 5 -12.22 2.73 50.05
N GLY A 6 -13.02 3.37 49.20
CA GLY A 6 -14.00 2.73 48.33
C GLY A 6 -13.84 3.22 46.90
N THR A 7 -13.19 2.41 46.06
CA THR A 7 -13.13 2.61 44.60
C THR A 7 -14.34 1.97 43.94
N LYS A 8 -15.10 2.79 43.21
CA LYS A 8 -16.25 2.39 42.38
C LYS A 8 -15.73 1.63 41.16
N ARG A 9 -15.97 0.31 41.09
CA ARG A 9 -15.67 -0.53 39.92
C ARG A 9 -16.64 -0.18 38.78
N ARG A 10 -16.12 0.08 37.58
CA ARG A 10 -16.88 0.00 36.34
C ARG A 10 -16.83 -1.45 35.83
N PRO A 11 -17.93 -2.05 35.37
CA PRO A 11 -17.94 -3.38 34.80
C PRO A 11 -17.51 -3.34 33.34
N GLY A 12 -16.68 -4.30 32.88
CA GLY A 12 -16.57 -4.58 31.43
C GLY A 12 -15.24 -5.03 30.84
N GLN A 13 -14.10 -5.03 31.54
CA GLN A 13 -12.85 -5.56 30.97
C GLN A 13 -12.50 -6.91 31.59
N LYS A 14 -12.76 -7.99 30.84
CA LYS A 14 -12.15 -9.29 31.12
C LYS A 14 -10.69 -9.24 30.66
N GLN A 15 -9.80 -9.22 31.64
CA GLN A 15 -8.38 -9.44 31.49
C GLN A 15 -8.14 -10.90 31.12
N LEU A 16 -7.61 -11.16 29.92
CA LEU A 16 -7.21 -12.51 29.52
C LEU A 16 -5.90 -12.85 30.26
N HIS A 17 -6.01 -13.69 31.28
CA HIS A 17 -4.86 -14.29 31.95
C HIS A 17 -4.61 -15.67 31.33
N CYS A 18 -3.44 -15.84 30.74
CA CYS A 18 -2.96 -17.08 30.16
C CYS A 18 -2.42 -17.97 31.29
N GLU A 19 -3.11 -19.07 31.62
CA GLU A 19 -2.59 -20.06 32.58
C GLU A 19 -2.07 -21.32 31.87
N ARG A 20 -0.84 -21.65 32.28
CA ARG A 20 0.07 -22.68 31.83
C ARG A 20 -0.38 -24.04 32.40
N LEU A 21 -0.58 -25.04 31.55
CA LEU A 21 -0.89 -26.41 31.95
C LEU A 21 0.37 -27.15 32.42
N GLU A 22 0.67 -27.12 33.72
CA GLU A 22 1.58 -28.11 34.33
C GLU A 22 1.08 -28.55 35.72
N ASP A 23 1.01 -29.88 35.87
CA ASP A 23 1.04 -30.67 37.10
C ASP A 23 -0.14 -30.66 38.10
N ARG A 24 -0.97 -31.71 38.03
CA ARG A 24 -1.57 -32.32 39.23
C ARG A 24 -1.30 -33.82 39.30
N ARG A 25 -0.25 -34.13 40.08
CA ARG A 25 0.06 -35.45 40.64
C ARG A 25 -0.94 -35.78 41.76
N LEU A 26 -1.57 -36.96 41.70
CA LEU A 26 -2.26 -37.59 42.84
C LEU A 26 -2.00 -39.11 42.77
N LEU A 27 -1.44 -39.65 43.86
CA LEU A 27 -1.10 -41.06 44.01
C LEU A 27 -2.16 -41.83 44.80
N ALA A 28 -2.39 -43.06 44.32
CA ALA A 28 -2.73 -44.32 45.00
C ALA A 28 -4.17 -44.60 45.48
N GLY A 29 -4.65 -45.78 45.07
CA GLY A 29 -5.77 -46.50 45.71
C GLY A 29 -6.37 -47.60 44.83
N ASP A 30 -5.83 -48.80 44.95
CA ASP A 30 -6.40 -50.15 44.77
C ASP A 30 -7.35 -50.50 43.61
N GLY A 31 -6.98 -51.58 42.92
CA GLY A 31 -7.70 -52.12 41.77
C GLY A 31 -8.99 -52.85 42.10
N VAL A 32 -9.94 -52.72 41.17
CA VAL A 32 -10.89 -53.77 40.81
C VAL A 32 -10.90 -53.81 39.29
N THR A 33 -10.54 -54.95 38.72
CA THR A 33 -10.74 -55.26 37.31
C THR A 33 -12.23 -55.49 37.10
N GLU A 34 -12.92 -54.51 36.51
CA GLU A 34 -14.28 -54.71 36.01
C GLU A 34 -14.23 -54.82 34.48
N SER A 35 -14.52 -56.03 34.01
CA SER A 35 -14.50 -56.43 32.61
C SER A 35 -15.67 -55.81 31.85
N LEU A 36 -15.35 -55.36 30.64
CA LEU A 36 -16.20 -54.70 29.65
C LEU A 36 -17.35 -55.57 29.13
N GLU A 37 -18.59 -55.10 29.27
CA GLU A 37 -19.72 -55.25 28.31
C GLU A 37 -20.62 -54.03 28.61
N GLY A 38 -20.86 -53.02 27.77
CA GLY A 38 -20.98 -52.95 26.32
C GLY A 38 -22.14 -51.98 26.04
N ASP A 39 -21.85 -50.71 25.78
CA ASP A 39 -22.59 -49.80 24.87
C ASP A 39 -21.84 -48.47 24.80
N ASP A 40 -20.66 -48.50 24.19
CA ASP A 40 -19.84 -47.31 23.95
C ASP A 40 -20.02 -46.87 22.49
N THR A 41 -21.25 -46.55 22.09
CA THR A 41 -21.44 -45.67 20.94
C THR A 41 -21.25 -44.24 21.42
N LEU A 42 -20.01 -43.87 21.76
CA LEU A 42 -19.58 -42.49 21.64
C LEU A 42 -19.64 -42.18 20.16
N GLY A 43 -20.79 -41.63 19.73
CA GLY A 43 -20.95 -41.06 18.40
C GLY A 43 -19.70 -40.22 18.12
N SER A 44 -19.08 -40.45 16.95
CA SER A 44 -17.98 -39.62 16.49
C SER A 44 -18.40 -38.16 16.71
N PRO A 45 -17.54 -37.31 17.32
CA PRO A 45 -17.91 -35.91 17.54
C PRO A 45 -18.41 -35.36 16.19
N ASP A 46 -19.57 -34.70 16.22
CA ASP A 46 -20.12 -34.09 15.02
C ASP A 46 -19.00 -33.34 14.30
N PRO A 47 -18.82 -33.53 12.98
CA PRO A 47 -17.77 -32.82 12.26
C PRO A 47 -17.98 -31.33 12.50
N LEU A 48 -16.91 -30.64 12.91
CA LEU A 48 -16.94 -29.19 13.06
C LEU A 48 -17.52 -28.60 11.77
N PRO A 49 -18.46 -27.65 11.86
CA PRO A 49 -19.01 -27.01 10.68
C PRO A 49 -17.86 -26.44 9.84
N PRO A 50 -17.94 -26.51 8.49
CA PRO A 50 -16.91 -25.93 7.65
C PRO A 50 -16.73 -24.47 8.01
N LEU A 51 -15.48 -24.07 8.20
CA LEU A 51 -15.12 -22.71 8.58
C LEU A 51 -15.53 -21.77 7.42
N GLU A 52 -16.45 -20.85 7.68
CA GLU A 52 -16.92 -19.92 6.65
C GLU A 52 -15.79 -18.97 6.24
N SER A 53 -15.56 -18.85 4.93
CA SER A 53 -14.59 -17.90 4.39
C SER A 53 -15.11 -16.48 4.53
N GLY A 54 -14.24 -15.54 4.88
CA GLY A 54 -14.52 -14.12 4.90
C GLY A 54 -14.12 -13.40 3.61
N SER A 55 -14.33 -12.08 3.62
CA SER A 55 -13.95 -11.17 2.53
C SER A 55 -13.30 -9.89 3.05
N ILE A 56 -12.52 -9.24 2.19
CA ILE A 56 -11.98 -7.90 2.39
C ILE A 56 -12.47 -6.99 1.26
N HIS A 57 -12.99 -5.84 1.65
CA HIS A 57 -13.48 -4.80 0.75
C HIS A 57 -12.64 -3.54 0.96
N GLY A 58 -12.41 -2.82 -0.13
CA GLY A 58 -11.78 -1.52 -0.07
C GLY A 58 -11.84 -0.79 -1.39
N ARG A 59 -11.20 0.37 -1.42
CA ARG A 59 -11.06 1.23 -2.57
C ARG A 59 -9.59 1.44 -2.90
N LYS A 60 -9.28 1.41 -4.19
CA LYS A 60 -8.06 1.93 -4.78
C LYS A 60 -8.35 3.32 -5.34
N TRP A 61 -7.57 4.32 -4.98
CA TRP A 61 -7.70 5.68 -5.54
C TRP A 61 -6.39 6.19 -6.13
N GLU A 62 -6.52 7.17 -7.02
CA GLU A 62 -5.42 7.96 -7.52
C GLU A 62 -5.20 9.17 -6.62
N ASP A 63 -4.11 9.14 -5.85
CA ASP A 63 -3.69 10.20 -4.95
C ASP A 63 -2.98 11.28 -5.77
N PHE A 64 -3.70 12.34 -6.16
CA PHE A 64 -3.17 13.35 -7.06
C PHE A 64 -2.11 14.21 -6.37
N ASN A 65 -2.27 14.45 -5.08
CA ASN A 65 -1.47 15.42 -4.33
C ASN A 65 -0.27 14.77 -3.58
N ALA A 66 -0.22 13.43 -3.55
CA ALA A 66 0.75 12.56 -2.88
C ALA A 66 0.74 12.59 -1.34
N ASP A 67 -0.36 12.98 -0.70
CA ASP A 67 -0.42 13.13 0.75
C ASP A 67 -0.82 11.84 1.50
N GLY A 68 -1.24 10.80 0.76
CA GLY A 68 -1.64 9.51 1.31
C GLY A 68 -3.01 9.51 1.98
N TYR A 69 -3.81 10.56 1.81
CA TYR A 69 -5.22 10.60 2.17
C TYR A 69 -6.07 10.49 0.90
N GLN A 70 -7.35 10.14 1.07
CA GLN A 70 -8.31 10.20 -0.03
C GLN A 70 -9.10 11.50 0.08
N ASP A 71 -8.93 12.37 -0.91
CA ASP A 71 -9.71 13.61 -1.06
C ASP A 71 -10.95 13.42 -1.96
N ASP A 72 -11.92 14.33 -1.88
CA ASP A 72 -13.19 14.25 -2.62
C ASP A 72 -13.02 14.27 -4.16
N ASP A 73 -11.95 14.90 -4.66
CA ASP A 73 -11.63 15.02 -6.09
C ASP A 73 -10.70 13.91 -6.62
N GLU A 74 -10.32 12.96 -5.78
CA GLU A 74 -9.42 11.87 -6.14
C GLU A 74 -10.20 10.64 -6.62
N PRO A 75 -10.08 10.27 -7.91
CA PRO A 75 -10.89 9.22 -8.50
C PRO A 75 -10.41 7.83 -8.05
N GLY A 76 -11.27 6.85 -8.25
CA GLY A 76 -10.86 5.45 -8.16
C GLY A 76 -9.85 5.06 -9.23
N LEU A 77 -8.97 4.11 -8.93
CA LEU A 77 -8.00 3.56 -9.88
C LEU A 77 -8.31 2.08 -10.17
N ALA A 78 -8.89 1.84 -11.35
CA ALA A 78 -9.29 0.52 -11.83
C ALA A 78 -8.11 -0.31 -12.37
N GLY A 79 -8.27 -1.64 -12.43
CA GLY A 79 -7.31 -2.54 -13.06
C GLY A 79 -6.07 -2.86 -12.21
N VAL A 80 -6.05 -2.50 -10.93
CA VAL A 80 -4.96 -2.79 -10.01
C VAL A 80 -5.23 -4.13 -9.32
N THR A 81 -4.23 -5.01 -9.29
CA THR A 81 -4.33 -6.29 -8.59
C THR A 81 -4.11 -6.10 -7.09
N ILE A 82 -5.08 -6.56 -6.28
CA ILE A 82 -5.00 -6.63 -4.82
C ILE A 82 -4.93 -8.11 -4.41
N TYR A 83 -4.01 -8.47 -3.51
CA TYR A 83 -3.79 -9.86 -3.12
C TYR A 83 -3.48 -10.02 -1.63
N SER A 84 -3.76 -11.22 -1.10
CA SER A 84 -3.35 -11.64 0.23
C SER A 84 -2.01 -12.38 0.14
N ASP A 85 -0.93 -11.70 0.49
CA ASP A 85 0.44 -12.24 0.58
C ASP A 85 0.54 -13.19 1.79
N ARG A 86 0.50 -14.49 1.51
CA ARG A 86 0.48 -15.56 2.51
C ARG A 86 1.87 -15.98 2.95
N ASN A 87 2.87 -15.77 2.09
CA ASN A 87 4.24 -16.23 2.32
C ASN A 87 5.19 -15.10 2.79
N PHE A 88 4.70 -13.86 2.77
CA PHE A 88 5.36 -12.64 3.19
C PHE A 88 6.55 -12.22 2.33
N ASP A 89 6.56 -12.58 1.04
CA ASP A 89 7.67 -12.28 0.13
C ASP A 89 7.47 -10.99 -0.71
N GLY A 90 6.31 -10.34 -0.58
CA GLY A 90 5.98 -9.12 -1.29
C GLY A 90 5.71 -9.31 -2.79
N ARG A 91 5.43 -10.54 -3.23
CA ARG A 91 5.10 -10.89 -4.60
C ARG A 91 3.82 -11.71 -4.62
N ILE A 92 3.08 -11.58 -5.73
CA ILE A 92 1.91 -12.42 -5.94
C ILE A 92 2.33 -13.82 -6.38
N ASP A 93 1.81 -14.84 -5.70
CA ASP A 93 1.93 -16.23 -6.08
C ASP A 93 0.63 -16.77 -6.71
N THR A 94 0.75 -17.82 -7.52
CA THR A 94 -0.39 -18.41 -8.24
C THR A 94 -1.50 -18.98 -7.35
N VAL A 95 -1.20 -19.25 -6.07
CA VAL A 95 -2.15 -19.83 -5.10
C VAL A 95 -2.73 -18.80 -4.14
N GLU A 96 -2.31 -17.55 -4.25
CA GLU A 96 -2.75 -16.49 -3.35
C GLU A 96 -4.09 -15.91 -3.81
N PRO A 97 -5.04 -15.71 -2.87
CA PRO A 97 -6.27 -14.99 -3.16
C PRO A 97 -5.92 -13.61 -3.68
N HIS A 98 -6.51 -13.24 -4.81
CA HIS A 98 -6.36 -11.94 -5.40
C HIS A 98 -7.65 -11.52 -6.12
N THR A 99 -7.74 -10.23 -6.38
CA THR A 99 -8.81 -9.59 -7.12
C THR A 99 -8.23 -8.42 -7.93
N VAL A 100 -9.04 -7.83 -8.80
CA VAL A 100 -8.66 -6.67 -9.60
C VAL A 100 -9.68 -5.56 -9.34
N THR A 101 -9.21 -4.34 -9.12
CA THR A 101 -10.09 -3.21 -8.86
C THR A 101 -11.01 -2.94 -10.05
N MET A 102 -12.28 -2.70 -9.77
CA MET A 102 -13.36 -2.58 -10.73
C MET A 102 -13.20 -1.33 -11.58
N ARG A 103 -13.74 -1.40 -12.81
CA ARG A 103 -14.05 -0.22 -13.63
C ARG A 103 -15.49 0.19 -13.35
N ASP A 104 -15.80 1.46 -13.58
CA ASP A 104 -17.17 1.98 -13.62
C ASP A 104 -18.08 1.07 -14.48
N ASP A 105 -19.22 0.68 -13.91
CA ASP A 105 -20.32 0.08 -14.65
C ASP A 105 -21.37 1.16 -14.96
N PRO A 106 -21.49 1.63 -16.21
CA PRO A 106 -22.42 2.73 -16.53
C PRO A 106 -23.90 2.36 -16.37
N GLU A 107 -24.23 1.10 -16.05
CA GLU A 107 -25.60 0.65 -15.74
C GLU A 107 -26.02 0.88 -14.28
N THR A 108 -25.07 1.13 -13.36
CA THR A 108 -25.36 1.42 -11.95
C THR A 108 -25.46 2.93 -11.70
N ASP A 109 -25.95 3.32 -10.52
CA ASP A 109 -26.15 4.72 -10.14
C ASP A 109 -24.99 5.32 -9.32
N PHE A 110 -23.87 4.59 -9.19
CA PHE A 110 -22.68 5.04 -8.49
C PHE A 110 -21.41 4.52 -9.18
N ASP A 111 -20.31 5.27 -9.06
CA ASP A 111 -19.03 4.90 -9.68
C ASP A 111 -18.31 3.81 -8.87
N GLU A 112 -18.16 2.61 -9.44
CA GLU A 112 -17.41 1.50 -8.86
C GLU A 112 -15.91 1.57 -9.12
N THR A 113 -15.42 2.53 -9.90
CA THR A 113 -14.00 2.60 -10.27
C THR A 113 -13.14 2.51 -9.02
N GLY A 114 -12.17 1.59 -9.04
CA GLY A 114 -11.24 1.39 -7.93
C GLY A 114 -11.78 0.55 -6.78
N LEU A 115 -13.08 0.24 -6.69
CA LEU A 115 -13.59 -0.68 -5.67
C LEU A 115 -13.06 -2.09 -5.91
N TYR A 116 -12.83 -2.85 -4.84
CA TYR A 116 -12.42 -4.24 -4.94
C TYR A 116 -13.06 -5.11 -3.87
N LEU A 117 -13.16 -6.40 -4.19
CA LEU A 117 -13.68 -7.45 -3.32
C LEU A 117 -12.73 -8.65 -3.37
N LEU A 118 -12.06 -8.94 -2.25
CA LEU A 118 -11.18 -10.09 -2.07
C LEU A 118 -11.91 -11.15 -1.23
N GLU A 119 -12.36 -12.23 -1.86
CA GLU A 119 -13.18 -13.27 -1.22
C GLU A 119 -12.38 -14.55 -0.91
N GLY A 120 -13.04 -15.50 -0.23
CA GLY A 120 -12.48 -16.83 0.00
C GLY A 120 -11.35 -16.84 1.03
N LEU A 121 -11.33 -15.85 1.93
CA LEU A 121 -10.29 -15.71 2.94
C LEU A 121 -10.56 -16.62 4.14
N HIS A 122 -9.57 -17.41 4.53
CA HIS A 122 -9.68 -18.21 5.75
C HIS A 122 -9.61 -17.29 6.98
N PRO A 123 -10.33 -17.57 8.06
CA PRO A 123 -10.22 -16.80 9.28
C PRO A 123 -8.79 -16.72 9.82
N GLY A 124 -8.34 -15.52 10.16
CA GLY A 124 -6.98 -15.26 10.61
C GLY A 124 -6.43 -13.93 10.12
N PHE A 125 -5.10 -13.76 10.31
CA PHE A 125 -4.39 -12.58 9.82
C PHE A 125 -4.08 -12.72 8.32
N HIS A 126 -4.38 -11.66 7.59
CA HIS A 126 -4.04 -11.47 6.19
C HIS A 126 -3.13 -10.27 6.04
N MET A 127 -2.07 -10.43 5.24
CA MET A 127 -1.28 -9.31 4.75
C MET A 127 -1.76 -8.96 3.34
N VAL A 128 -2.45 -7.83 3.20
CA VAL A 128 -3.06 -7.39 1.94
C VAL A 128 -2.14 -6.39 1.26
N ARG A 129 -1.90 -6.59 -0.03
CA ARG A 129 -0.99 -5.80 -0.87
C ARG A 129 -1.62 -5.49 -2.21
N GLU A 130 -1.04 -4.51 -2.89
CA GLU A 130 -1.26 -4.28 -4.31
C GLU A 130 -0.03 -4.66 -5.15
N ILE A 131 -0.25 -4.90 -6.44
CA ILE A 131 0.82 -4.81 -7.44
C ILE A 131 0.82 -3.37 -7.95
N VAL A 132 1.79 -2.57 -7.48
CA VAL A 132 1.93 -1.17 -7.88
C VAL A 132 2.18 -1.10 -9.40
N PRO A 133 1.32 -0.40 -10.17
CA PRO A 133 1.53 -0.23 -11.61
C PRO A 133 2.82 0.56 -11.92
N GLU A 134 3.44 0.31 -13.09
CA GLU A 134 4.77 0.83 -13.46
C GLU A 134 4.89 2.37 -13.40
N GLU A 135 3.83 3.10 -13.75
CA GLU A 135 3.80 4.56 -13.76
C GLU A 135 3.25 5.16 -12.46
N PHE A 136 3.19 4.37 -11.39
CA PHE A 136 2.62 4.78 -10.12
C PHE A 136 3.59 4.52 -8.97
N ARG A 137 3.45 5.34 -7.93
CA ARG A 137 4.03 5.06 -6.61
C ARG A 137 2.91 4.93 -5.60
N GLN A 138 3.04 3.96 -4.71
CA GLN A 138 2.12 3.82 -3.61
C GLN A 138 2.35 4.89 -2.54
N THR A 139 1.27 5.52 -2.11
CA THR A 139 1.25 6.57 -1.08
C THR A 139 0.47 6.10 0.16
N PHE A 140 -0.46 5.15 0.01
CA PHE A 140 -1.20 4.55 1.12
C PHE A 140 -1.42 3.02 0.94
N PRO A 141 -1.36 2.22 2.02
CA PRO A 141 -0.87 2.58 3.35
C PRO A 141 0.61 2.95 3.31
N SER A 142 1.02 3.81 4.25
CA SER A 142 2.43 4.09 4.52
C SER A 142 2.66 4.09 6.02
N LEU A 143 3.88 3.73 6.44
CA LEU A 143 4.25 3.86 7.85
C LEU A 143 4.45 5.33 8.21
N PRO A 144 3.97 5.76 9.39
CA PRO A 144 4.31 7.08 9.90
C PRO A 144 5.83 7.25 10.01
N PRO A 145 6.36 8.47 9.81
CA PRO A 145 7.78 8.74 9.94
C PRO A 145 8.34 8.23 11.28
N GLY A 146 9.39 7.43 11.22
CA GLY A 146 10.07 6.86 12.40
C GLY A 146 9.55 5.50 12.87
N TYR A 147 8.54 4.92 12.21
CA TYR A 147 8.11 3.55 12.45
C TYR A 147 8.85 2.57 11.53
N GLN A 148 9.25 1.43 12.07
CA GLN A 148 9.81 0.32 11.30
C GLN A 148 8.71 -0.72 11.04
N PRO A 149 8.66 -1.31 9.84
CA PRO A 149 7.73 -2.40 9.58
C PRO A 149 8.07 -3.61 10.45
N PRO A 150 7.11 -4.52 10.69
CA PRO A 150 7.41 -5.80 11.32
C PRO A 150 8.46 -6.57 10.50
N PRO A 151 9.26 -7.46 11.11
CA PRO A 151 10.32 -8.21 10.41
C PRO A 151 9.84 -9.07 9.23
N TRP A 152 8.55 -9.31 9.15
CA TRP A 152 7.85 -10.14 8.17
C TRP A 152 6.96 -9.32 7.24
N GLY A 153 7.11 -7.99 7.19
CA GLY A 153 6.35 -7.13 6.30
C GLY A 153 7.13 -5.87 5.92
N ASP A 154 6.50 -5.02 5.14
CA ASP A 154 6.98 -3.68 4.82
C ASP A 154 5.89 -2.64 5.10
N ALA A 155 6.19 -1.39 4.76
CA ALA A 155 5.30 -0.27 5.03
C ALA A 155 4.09 -0.17 4.08
N SER A 156 4.03 -1.00 3.04
CA SER A 156 3.08 -0.89 1.93
C SER A 156 1.93 -1.89 1.99
N ALA A 157 1.79 -2.63 3.10
CA ALA A 157 0.75 -3.63 3.28
C ALA A 157 -0.20 -3.31 4.44
N HIS A 158 -1.44 -3.77 4.33
CA HIS A 158 -2.37 -3.84 5.46
C HIS A 158 -2.25 -5.19 6.16
N VAL A 159 -2.26 -5.19 7.50
CA VAL A 159 -2.39 -6.41 8.30
C VAL A 159 -3.78 -6.43 8.92
N VAL A 160 -4.62 -7.34 8.45
CA VAL A 160 -6.05 -7.39 8.79
C VAL A 160 -6.38 -8.73 9.41
N PHE A 161 -7.19 -8.75 10.48
CA PHE A 161 -7.75 -9.99 11.01
C PHE A 161 -9.17 -10.19 10.46
N VAL A 162 -9.41 -11.34 9.84
CA VAL A 162 -10.72 -11.72 9.28
C VAL A 162 -11.33 -12.81 10.15
N ASP A 163 -12.53 -12.58 10.68
CA ASP A 163 -13.32 -13.59 11.38
C ASP A 163 -14.04 -14.54 10.40
N ALA A 164 -14.49 -15.70 10.88
CA ALA A 164 -15.28 -16.65 10.08
C ALA A 164 -16.54 -16.00 9.50
N GLY A 165 -16.68 -16.06 8.18
CA GLY A 165 -17.79 -15.47 7.42
C GLY A 165 -17.85 -13.94 7.45
N ALA A 166 -16.85 -13.26 8.03
CA ALA A 166 -16.88 -11.82 8.19
C ALA A 166 -16.38 -11.07 6.94
N THR A 167 -16.91 -9.88 6.75
CA THR A 167 -16.42 -8.89 5.80
C THR A 167 -15.68 -7.80 6.56
N VAL A 168 -14.44 -7.50 6.14
CA VAL A 168 -13.69 -6.33 6.61
C VAL A 168 -13.70 -5.27 5.53
N GLU A 169 -14.07 -4.04 5.88
CA GLU A 169 -14.15 -2.90 4.97
C GLU A 169 -13.07 -1.86 5.28
N GLY A 170 -12.83 -0.92 4.37
CA GLY A 170 -11.90 0.20 4.55
C GLY A 170 -10.43 -0.20 4.46
N VAL A 171 -10.13 -1.29 3.75
CA VAL A 171 -8.75 -1.72 3.47
C VAL A 171 -8.30 -1.04 2.19
N ASP A 172 -8.08 0.27 2.24
CA ASP A 172 -7.95 1.08 1.03
C ASP A 172 -6.47 1.26 0.60
N PHE A 173 -6.23 1.59 -0.67
CA PHE A 173 -4.89 1.81 -1.22
C PHE A 173 -4.82 3.07 -2.11
N GLY A 174 -3.85 3.95 -1.86
CA GLY A 174 -3.65 5.18 -2.63
C GLY A 174 -2.38 5.11 -3.46
N ASN A 175 -2.45 5.45 -4.74
CA ASN A 175 -1.26 5.61 -5.59
C ASN A 175 -1.24 6.97 -6.26
N GLN A 176 -0.08 7.61 -6.26
CA GLN A 176 0.15 8.76 -7.12
C GLN A 176 0.74 8.30 -8.46
N LYS A 177 0.21 8.81 -9.56
CA LYS A 177 0.83 8.70 -10.87
C LYS A 177 2.14 9.47 -10.93
N ILE A 178 3.23 8.79 -11.28
CA ILE A 178 4.53 9.39 -11.49
C ILE A 178 4.51 10.02 -12.89
N GLU A 179 4.23 11.31 -12.95
CA GLU A 179 4.46 12.08 -14.17
C GLU A 179 5.98 12.26 -14.37
N PRO A 180 6.52 12.03 -15.58
CA PRO A 180 7.92 12.28 -15.86
C PRO A 180 8.24 13.74 -15.52
N ALA A 181 9.19 13.94 -14.62
CA ALA A 181 9.66 15.27 -14.27
C ALA A 181 10.34 15.89 -15.49
N SER A 182 10.04 17.15 -15.77
CA SER A 182 10.68 17.87 -16.87
C SER A 182 11.44 19.09 -16.39
N VAL A 183 12.60 19.33 -17.00
CA VAL A 183 13.45 20.50 -16.74
C VAL A 183 13.42 21.39 -17.97
N HIS A 184 12.94 22.62 -17.78
CA HIS A 184 12.87 23.63 -18.84
C HIS A 184 13.69 24.86 -18.46
N GLY A 185 14.20 25.54 -19.47
CA GLY A 185 14.91 26.78 -19.24
C GLY A 185 15.31 27.47 -20.53
N ILE A 186 16.14 28.50 -20.37
CA ILE A 186 16.76 29.22 -21.47
C ILE A 186 18.26 29.24 -21.20
N LYS A 187 19.08 29.00 -22.21
CA LYS A 187 20.50 29.33 -22.22
C LYS A 187 20.65 30.68 -22.92
N TRP A 188 21.26 31.65 -22.25
CA TRP A 188 21.45 32.99 -22.78
C TRP A 188 22.91 33.40 -22.75
N LEU A 189 23.24 34.43 -23.54
CA LEU A 189 24.53 35.08 -23.51
C LEU A 189 24.50 36.22 -22.48
N ASP A 190 25.10 35.98 -21.31
CA ASP A 190 25.38 37.01 -20.30
C ASP A 190 26.46 37.97 -20.85
N LYS A 191 26.04 39.10 -21.40
CA LYS A 191 26.90 40.07 -22.09
C LYS A 191 27.61 41.00 -21.11
N ASN A 192 27.01 41.24 -19.94
CA ASN A 192 27.54 42.19 -18.97
C ASN A 192 28.19 41.50 -17.74
N GLY A 193 28.10 40.18 -17.65
CA GLY A 193 28.73 39.35 -16.63
C GLY A 193 28.04 39.40 -15.27
N ASN A 194 26.75 39.74 -15.21
CA ASN A 194 26.03 39.94 -13.95
C ASN A 194 25.29 38.69 -13.43
N GLY A 195 25.25 37.59 -14.21
CA GLY A 195 24.57 36.35 -13.85
C GLY A 195 23.05 36.44 -13.81
N GLN A 196 22.46 37.53 -14.30
CA GLN A 196 21.02 37.72 -14.48
C GLN A 196 20.72 37.74 -15.98
N ARG A 197 19.51 37.35 -16.36
CA ARG A 197 19.09 37.47 -17.77
C ARG A 197 18.49 38.85 -17.99
N ASP A 198 19.18 39.70 -18.72
CA ASP A 198 18.71 41.04 -19.06
C ASP A 198 17.89 41.08 -20.37
N GLN A 199 17.07 42.12 -20.54
CA GLN A 199 16.13 42.27 -21.68
C GLN A 199 16.80 42.20 -23.07
N HIS A 200 18.10 42.49 -23.18
CA HIS A 200 18.84 42.54 -24.45
C HIS A 200 19.88 41.43 -24.62
N GLU A 201 19.77 40.38 -23.79
CA GLU A 201 20.63 39.21 -23.83
C GLU A 201 19.97 38.09 -24.61
N PRO A 202 20.49 37.76 -25.81
CA PRO A 202 19.88 36.77 -26.67
C PRO A 202 20.06 35.37 -26.07
N GLY A 203 19.14 34.48 -26.43
CA GLY A 203 19.35 33.06 -26.25
C GLY A 203 20.57 32.56 -27.04
N LEU A 204 21.11 31.43 -26.61
CA LEU A 204 22.18 30.71 -27.31
C LEU A 204 21.62 29.40 -27.86
N PRO A 205 21.43 29.26 -29.18
CA PRO A 205 20.93 28.05 -29.79
C PRO A 205 22.02 26.98 -29.92
N GLY A 206 21.61 25.72 -30.10
CA GLY A 206 22.51 24.58 -30.36
C GLY A 206 23.41 24.14 -29.20
N VAL A 207 23.26 24.71 -28.00
CA VAL A 207 23.99 24.30 -26.79
C VAL A 207 23.36 23.04 -26.22
N THR A 208 24.19 22.03 -25.95
CA THR A 208 23.76 20.82 -25.25
C THR A 208 23.54 21.12 -23.76
N ILE A 209 22.36 20.75 -23.27
CA ILE A 209 22.02 20.72 -21.84
C ILE A 209 21.79 19.27 -21.46
N TYR A 210 22.37 18.81 -20.36
CA TYR A 210 22.27 17.42 -19.92
C TYR A 210 22.16 17.30 -18.40
N VAL A 211 21.63 16.17 -17.95
CA VAL A 211 21.57 15.81 -16.54
C VAL A 211 22.79 14.98 -16.19
N ASP A 212 23.69 15.55 -15.38
CA ASP A 212 24.89 14.88 -14.89
C ASP A 212 24.53 14.01 -13.67
N PHE A 213 24.20 12.74 -13.93
CA PHE A 213 23.75 11.80 -12.90
C PHE A 213 24.89 11.35 -11.99
N ASN A 214 26.08 11.17 -12.55
CA ASN A 214 27.23 10.65 -11.80
C ASN A 214 28.16 11.75 -11.26
N ARG A 215 27.85 13.02 -11.56
CA ARG A 215 28.55 14.23 -11.12
C ARG A 215 29.99 14.31 -11.62
N ASN A 216 30.27 13.79 -12.80
CA ASN A 216 31.61 13.79 -13.39
C ASN A 216 31.87 15.05 -14.25
N GLY A 217 30.85 15.88 -14.49
CA GLY A 217 30.93 17.09 -15.32
C GLY A 217 31.08 16.83 -16.82
N MET A 218 30.77 15.62 -17.29
CA MET A 218 30.83 15.20 -18.68
C MET A 218 29.52 14.53 -19.06
N LEU A 219 29.05 14.79 -20.29
CA LEU A 219 27.88 14.08 -20.82
C LEU A 219 28.28 12.64 -21.14
N ASP A 220 27.61 11.69 -20.50
CA ASP A 220 27.73 10.26 -20.79
C ASP A 220 26.59 9.75 -21.71
N ASP A 221 26.78 8.61 -22.36
CA ASP A 221 25.84 8.06 -23.36
C ASP A 221 24.45 7.75 -22.78
N ASP A 222 24.35 7.43 -21.49
CA ASP A 222 23.11 7.08 -20.79
C ASP A 222 22.43 8.29 -20.12
N GLU A 223 22.99 9.50 -20.27
CA GLU A 223 22.47 10.69 -19.61
C GLU A 223 21.43 11.44 -20.48
N PRO A 224 20.28 11.81 -19.90
CA PRO A 224 19.30 12.64 -20.57
C PRO A 224 19.92 13.96 -21.02
N HIS A 225 19.75 14.27 -22.31
CA HIS A 225 20.25 15.52 -22.88
C HIS A 225 19.33 16.06 -23.97
N THR A 226 19.43 17.38 -24.17
CA THR A 226 18.68 18.12 -25.17
C THR A 226 19.57 19.21 -25.77
N ARG A 227 19.10 19.86 -26.83
CA ARG A 227 19.75 21.04 -27.39
C ARG A 227 18.83 22.23 -27.31
N THR A 228 19.39 23.38 -26.97
CA THR A 228 18.68 24.64 -26.98
C THR A 228 18.20 24.99 -28.38
N MET A 229 16.97 25.45 -28.51
CA MET A 229 16.28 25.71 -29.76
C MET A 229 16.90 26.86 -30.55
N GLU A 230 16.84 26.77 -31.88
CA GLU A 230 16.93 27.91 -32.78
C GLU A 230 15.59 28.64 -32.81
N ASP A 231 15.60 29.91 -33.23
CA ASP A 231 14.39 30.69 -33.48
C ASP A 231 13.52 30.01 -34.55
N ASN A 232 12.23 29.86 -34.28
CA ASN A 232 11.27 29.45 -35.30
C ASN A 232 10.56 30.69 -35.86
N PRO A 233 10.86 31.14 -37.09
CA PRO A 233 10.28 32.37 -37.62
C PRO A 233 8.76 32.30 -37.89
N LEU A 234 8.13 31.14 -37.65
CA LEU A 234 6.68 30.94 -37.77
C LEU A 234 5.91 31.19 -36.48
N THR A 235 6.59 31.29 -35.34
CA THR A 235 5.96 31.61 -34.04
C THR A 235 6.04 33.10 -33.77
N ASP A 236 5.21 33.58 -32.86
CA ASP A 236 5.14 35.00 -32.47
C ASP A 236 6.10 35.35 -31.32
N PHE A 237 6.93 34.40 -30.86
CA PHE A 237 7.91 34.59 -29.80
C PHE A 237 9.23 33.91 -30.12
N ASP A 238 10.34 34.52 -29.69
CA ASP A 238 11.69 33.98 -29.86
C ASP A 238 11.91 32.75 -28.95
N GLU A 239 12.18 31.59 -29.58
CA GLU A 239 12.59 30.36 -28.88
C GLU A 239 14.09 30.21 -28.70
N THR A 240 14.90 31.09 -29.28
CA THR A 240 16.36 30.95 -29.24
C THR A 240 16.82 30.70 -27.81
N GLY A 241 17.60 29.63 -27.62
CA GLY A 241 18.14 29.28 -26.32
C GLY A 241 17.19 28.52 -25.40
N ARG A 242 15.89 28.41 -25.69
CA ARG A 242 14.94 27.60 -24.91
C ARG A 242 15.29 26.12 -24.99
N TYR A 243 15.09 25.38 -23.92
CA TYR A 243 15.26 23.93 -23.90
C TYR A 243 14.23 23.28 -22.97
N GLY A 244 13.95 22.01 -23.24
CA GLY A 244 13.17 21.11 -22.39
C GLY A 244 13.82 19.73 -22.36
N LEU A 245 13.89 19.14 -21.18
CA LEU A 245 14.33 17.77 -20.89
C LEU A 245 13.17 17.05 -20.21
N ASN A 246 12.84 15.86 -20.69
CA ASN A 246 11.82 14.97 -20.14
C ASN A 246 12.46 13.62 -19.79
#